data_AF-A0A2W7CBQ7-F1
#
_entry.id   AF-A0A2W7CBQ7-F1
#
_cell.length_a   1.000
_cell.length_b   1.000
_cell.length_c   1.000
_cell.angle_alpha   90.00
_cell.angle_beta   90.00
_cell.angle_gamma   90.00
#
_symmetry.space_group_name_H-M   'P 1'
#
loop_
_entity.id
_entity.type
_entity.pdbx_description
1 polymer ?
#
loop_
_entity_poly.entity_id
_entity_poly.type
_entity_poly.pdbx_seq_one_letter_code
_entity_poly.pdbx_strand_id
1 'polypeptide(L)'
;MGGIKLDSFQRLEALVDSAGVGSIEEANALLRRFKGRSQMITAAVDEFMLDFMTLVFVVETGEEGFENPIRKLARGRLSNLNHLVNVAA
;
A
#
# COMPACT_ATOMS: atom_id res chain seq x y z
N MET A 1 -11.71 -1.70 18.58
CA MET A 1 -10.42 -1.63 17.84
C MET A 1 -10.56 -1.43 16.32
N GLY A 2 -11.77 -1.15 15.76
CA GLY A 2 -11.96 -1.00 14.30
C GLY A 2 -11.55 0.35 13.69
N GLY A 3 -11.62 1.46 14.43
CA GLY A 3 -11.38 2.81 13.87
C GLY A 3 -9.95 3.08 13.39
N ILE A 4 -8.95 2.56 14.10
CA ILE A 4 -7.52 2.79 13.78
C ILE A 4 -7.07 2.04 12.52
N LYS A 5 -7.69 0.89 12.22
CA LYS A 5 -7.42 0.14 10.97
C LYS A 5 -7.96 0.90 9.77
N LEU A 6 -9.20 1.38 9.86
CA LEU A 6 -9.87 2.13 8.79
C LEU A 6 -9.06 3.38 8.42
N ASP A 7 -8.62 4.14 9.42
CA ASP A 7 -7.77 5.33 9.26
C ASP A 7 -6.43 5.02 8.57
N SER A 8 -5.84 3.84 8.85
CA SER A 8 -4.57 3.44 8.21
C SER A 8 -4.72 3.14 6.73
N PHE A 9 -5.82 2.48 6.33
CA PHE A 9 -6.06 2.15 4.92
C PHE A 9 -6.46 3.37 4.11
N GLN A 10 -7.28 4.27 4.66
CA GLN A 10 -7.59 5.56 4.02
C GLN A 10 -6.32 6.38 3.76
N ARG A 11 -5.39 6.36 4.71
CA ARG A 11 -4.11 7.05 4.56
C ARG A 11 -3.20 6.38 3.52
N LEU A 12 -3.20 5.04 3.45
CA LEU A 12 -2.50 4.31 2.38
C LEU A 12 -3.11 4.58 1.00
N GLU A 13 -4.43 4.70 0.88
CA GLU A 13 -5.10 5.09 -0.36
C GLU A 13 -4.65 6.49 -0.81
N ALA A 14 -4.59 7.45 0.11
CA ALA A 14 -4.09 8.79 -0.19
C ALA A 14 -2.62 8.80 -0.65
N LEU A 15 -1.78 7.92 -0.07
CA LEU A 15 -0.39 7.75 -0.51
C LEU A 15 -0.28 7.13 -1.91
N VAL A 16 -1.19 6.21 -2.27
CA VAL A 16 -1.27 5.64 -3.63
C VAL A 16 -1.73 6.69 -4.65
N ASP A 17 -2.58 7.62 -4.23
CA ASP A 17 -3.07 8.69 -5.09
C ASP A 17 -1.98 9.73 -5.37
N SER A 18 -1.25 10.16 -4.34
CA SER A 18 -0.19 11.16 -4.46
C SER A 18 1.13 10.59 -5.00
N ALA A 19 1.52 9.38 -4.55
CA ALA A 19 2.75 8.68 -4.89
C ALA A 19 4.02 9.57 -4.89
N GLY A 20 4.07 10.53 -3.97
CA GLY A 20 5.14 11.54 -3.91
C GLY A 20 6.33 11.15 -3.03
N VAL A 21 7.30 12.06 -2.96
CA VAL A 21 8.50 11.92 -2.11
C VAL A 21 8.11 11.66 -0.65
N GLY A 22 8.73 10.65 -0.03
CA GLY A 22 8.48 10.28 1.37
C GLY A 22 7.29 9.34 1.57
N SER A 23 6.54 9.01 0.50
CA SER A 23 5.37 8.16 0.63
C SER A 23 5.73 6.71 1.01
N ILE A 24 6.91 6.23 0.59
CA ILE A 24 7.39 4.87 0.89
C ILE A 24 7.65 4.69 2.39
N GLU A 25 8.27 5.68 3.03
CA GLU A 25 8.58 5.68 4.47
C GLU A 25 7.29 5.72 5.28
N GLU A 26 6.33 6.57 4.88
CA GLU A 26 5.04 6.69 5.54
C GLU A 26 4.21 5.41 5.40
N ALA A 27 4.17 4.81 4.21
CA ALA A 27 3.50 3.53 3.99
C ALA A 27 4.11 2.42 4.84
N ASN A 28 5.45 2.32 4.90
CA ASN A 28 6.13 1.36 5.77
C ASN A 28 5.77 1.54 7.26
N ALA A 29 5.72 2.78 7.73
CA ALA A 29 5.37 3.09 9.12
C ALA A 29 3.93 2.65 9.45
N LEU A 30 2.98 2.89 8.55
CA LEU A 30 1.59 2.44 8.69
C LEU A 30 1.47 0.92 8.69
N LEU A 31 2.22 0.24 7.83
CA LEU A 31 2.14 -1.21 7.61
C LEU A 31 2.91 -2.05 8.62
N ARG A 32 3.86 -1.47 9.36
CA ARG A 32 4.68 -2.16 10.37
C ARG A 32 3.85 -2.96 11.39
N ARG A 33 2.65 -2.49 11.73
CA ARG A 33 1.73 -3.14 12.68
C ARG A 33 1.06 -4.42 12.16
N PHE A 34 1.11 -4.66 10.86
CA PHE A 34 0.53 -5.83 10.20
C PHE A 34 1.58 -6.91 9.92
N LYS A 35 2.85 -6.53 9.76
CA LYS A 35 3.97 -7.46 9.62
C LYS A 35 4.04 -8.39 10.85
N GLY A 36 4.17 -9.69 10.60
CA GLY A 36 4.28 -10.71 11.66
C GLY A 36 2.97 -11.26 12.21
N ARG A 37 1.80 -10.77 11.75
CA ARG A 37 0.49 -11.36 12.15
C ARG A 37 0.25 -12.75 11.54
N SER A 38 0.68 -12.94 10.30
CA SER A 38 0.72 -14.23 9.61
C SER A 38 1.66 -14.14 8.41
N GLN A 39 2.16 -15.27 7.93
CA GLN A 39 3.00 -15.31 6.72
C GLN A 39 2.25 -14.74 5.51
N MET A 40 0.95 -15.03 5.40
CA MET A 40 0.08 -14.52 4.33
C MET A 40 -0.06 -12.99 4.36
N ILE A 41 -0.25 -12.39 5.55
CA ILE A 41 -0.32 -10.94 5.69
C ILE A 41 1.04 -10.30 5.39
N THR A 42 2.14 -10.89 5.87
CA THR A 42 3.49 -10.40 5.56
C THR A 42 3.74 -10.39 4.05
N ALA A 43 3.40 -11.48 3.34
CA ALA A 43 3.52 -11.53 1.89
C ALA A 43 2.66 -10.47 1.18
N ALA A 44 1.41 -10.29 1.59
CA ALA A 44 0.53 -9.27 1.01
C ALA A 44 1.04 -7.84 1.26
N VAL A 45 1.67 -7.57 2.40
CA VAL A 45 2.34 -6.30 2.69
C VAL A 45 3.53 -6.09 1.75
N ASP A 46 4.38 -7.11 1.59
CA ASP A 46 5.57 -7.00 0.75
C ASP A 46 5.20 -6.83 -0.73
N GLU A 47 4.18 -7.55 -1.22
CA GLU A 47 3.64 -7.38 -2.57
C GLU A 47 3.07 -5.97 -2.81
N PHE A 48 2.28 -5.44 -1.86
CA PHE A 48 1.78 -4.07 -1.95
C PHE A 48 2.94 -3.06 -2.00
N MET A 49 3.95 -3.23 -1.15
CA MET A 49 5.10 -2.32 -1.11
C MET A 49 5.91 -2.34 -2.42
N LEU A 50 6.07 -3.49 -3.06
CA LEU A 50 6.74 -3.59 -4.37
C LEU A 50 6.01 -2.80 -5.47
N ASP A 51 4.70 -2.99 -5.58
CA ASP A 51 3.87 -2.27 -6.56
C ASP A 51 3.84 -0.77 -6.25
N PHE A 52 3.81 -0.41 -4.95
CA PHE A 52 3.81 0.99 -4.52
C PHE A 52 5.16 1.70 -4.75
N MET A 53 6.29 1.04 -4.48
CA MET A 53 7.62 1.58 -4.79
C MET A 53 7.78 1.77 -6.30
N THR A 54 7.24 0.85 -7.10
CA THR A 54 7.22 0.98 -8.56
C THR A 54 6.37 2.18 -8.99
N LEU A 55 5.23 2.42 -8.34
CA LEU A 55 4.40 3.60 -8.61
C LEU A 55 5.15 4.89 -8.33
N VAL A 56 5.77 5.00 -7.15
CA VAL A 56 6.54 6.18 -6.75
C VAL A 56 7.67 6.41 -7.75
N PHE A 57 8.41 5.37 -8.13
CA PHE A 57 9.44 5.45 -9.15
C PHE A 57 8.90 6.01 -10.48
N VAL A 58 7.80 5.45 -11.00
CA VAL A 58 7.20 5.88 -12.27
C VAL A 58 6.76 7.36 -12.23
N VAL A 59 6.18 7.80 -11.11
CA VAL A 59 5.78 9.20 -10.90
C VAL A 59 7.00 10.12 -10.82
N GLU A 60 8.03 9.72 -10.06
CA GLU A 60 9.28 10.49 -9.93
C GLU A 60 10.04 10.61 -11.25
N THR A 61 10.00 9.58 -12.11
CA THR A 61 10.66 9.61 -13.41
C THR A 61 9.85 10.32 -14.50
N GLY A 62 8.58 10.67 -14.23
CA GLY A 62 7.69 11.31 -15.22
C GLY A 62 7.24 10.37 -16.35
N GLU A 63 7.20 9.06 -16.08
CA GLU A 63 6.79 8.04 -17.06
C GLU A 63 5.26 7.91 -17.10
N GLU A 64 4.58 8.98 -17.50
CA GLU A 64 3.12 9.16 -17.41
C GLU A 64 2.30 8.01 -18.02
N GLY A 65 2.84 7.34 -19.05
CA GLY A 65 2.19 6.20 -19.71
C GLY A 65 1.99 4.97 -18.82
N PHE A 66 2.80 4.84 -17.76
CA PHE A 66 2.74 3.71 -16.83
C PHE A 66 2.07 4.06 -15.49
N GLU A 67 1.92 5.34 -15.18
CA GLU A 67 1.40 5.79 -13.88
C GLU A 67 0.03 5.19 -13.56
N ASN A 68 -0.94 5.33 -14.47
CA ASN A 68 -2.31 4.85 -14.26
C ASN A 68 -2.40 3.31 -14.12
N PRO A 69 -1.76 2.51 -15.01
CA PRO A 69 -1.68 1.06 -14.84
C PRO A 69 -1.10 0.64 -13.49
N ILE A 70 0.05 1.21 -13.09
CA ILE A 70 0.71 0.84 -11.83
C ILE A 70 -0.11 1.29 -10.62
N ARG A 71 -0.73 2.47 -10.66
CA ARG A 71 -1.64 2.93 -9.60
C ARG A 71 -2.80 1.97 -9.40
N LYS A 72 -3.38 1.46 -10.49
CA LYS A 72 -4.46 0.46 -10.42
C LYS A 72 -3.97 -0.85 -9.79
N LEU A 73 -2.75 -1.29 -10.09
CA LEU A 73 -2.14 -2.48 -9.46
C LEU A 73 -1.95 -2.28 -7.96
N ALA A 74 -1.33 -1.16 -7.55
CA ALA A 74 -1.11 -0.83 -6.14
C ALA A 74 -2.44 -0.78 -5.35
N ARG A 75 -3.48 -0.16 -5.91
CA ARG A 75 -4.84 -0.16 -5.30
C ARG A 75 -5.41 -1.58 -5.18
N GLY A 76 -5.20 -2.43 -6.18
CA GLY A 76 -5.63 -3.83 -6.14
C GLY A 76 -4.97 -4.62 -5.01
N ARG A 77 -3.64 -4.48 -4.85
CA ARG A 77 -2.90 -5.09 -3.72
C ARG A 77 -3.33 -4.54 -2.38
N LEU A 78 -3.57 -3.23 -2.28
CA LEU A 78 -4.03 -2.59 -1.06
C LEU A 78 -5.41 -3.11 -0.63
N SER A 79 -6.34 -3.26 -1.58
CA SER A 79 -7.66 -3.84 -1.32
C SER A 79 -7.56 -5.29 -0.83
N ASN A 80 -6.68 -6.10 -1.44
CA ASN A 80 -6.43 -7.48 -1.00
C ASN A 80 -5.87 -7.51 0.43
N LEU A 81 -4.88 -6.66 0.73
CA LEU A 81 -4.33 -6.54 2.07
C LEU A 81 -5.37 -6.13 3.10
N ASN A 82 -6.25 -5.17 2.77
CA ASN A 82 -7.36 -4.76 3.63
C ASN A 82 -8.30 -5.93 3.94
N HIS A 83 -8.65 -6.71 2.91
CA HIS A 83 -9.48 -7.90 3.06
C HIS A 83 -8.83 -8.92 4.01
N LEU A 84 -7.56 -9.27 3.78
CA LEU A 84 -6.82 -10.23 4.61
C LEU A 84 -6.72 -9.79 6.07
N VAL A 85 -6.44 -8.50 6.32
CA VAL A 85 -6.32 -7.94 7.67
C VAL A 85 -7.66 -7.89 8.42
N ASN A 86 -8.78 -7.86 7.70
CA ASN A 86 -10.12 -7.85 8.28
C ASN A 86 -10.71 -9.26 8.44
N VAL A 87 -10.35 -10.22 7.58
CA VAL A 87 -10.74 -11.63 7.72
C VAL A 87 -9.95 -12.32 8.83
N ALA A 88 -8.67 -11.98 9.02
CA ALA A 88 -7.83 -12.51 10.08
C ALA A 88 -7.98 -11.79 11.44
N ALA A 89 -9.00 -10.95 11.61
CA ALA A 89 -9.21 -10.06 12.76
C ALA A 89 -10.13 -10.66 13.83
#